data_AF-A0A379S4L9-F1
#
_entry.id   AF-A0A379S4L9-F1
#
_cell.length_a   1.000
_cell.length_b   1.000
_cell.length_c   1.000
_cell.angle_alpha   90.00
_cell.angle_beta   90.00
_cell.angle_gamma   90.00
#
_symmetry.space_group_name_H-M   'P 1'
#
loop_
_entity.id
_entity.type
_entity.pdbx_description
1 polymer ?
#
loop_
_entity_poly.entity_id
_entity_poly.type
_entity_poly.pdbx_seq_one_letter_code
_entity_poly.pdbx_strand_id
1 'polypeptide(L)'
;MGETMVKAMQGKNPADRYSVMTSVKHFAAYGAVEGGKEYNSVDMSSQRLFNDYMPPYKAGLDAGSGAVMVALNSLNGTPATSDSWLLKEVLRDEWGFKGITVSDHGAIKELIKHGTAADPEDAVRVALKSGVDMSMADEYYSKYLPGLIKSGKVTMGGTGRRGAPCAQRKI
;
A
#
# COMPACT_ATOMS: atom_id res chain seq x y z
N MET A 1 10.56 13.44 13.01
CA MET A 1 9.62 12.66 13.85
C MET A 1 9.33 11.27 13.26
N GLY A 2 8.96 11.15 11.98
CA GLY A 2 8.65 9.84 11.35
C GLY A 2 9.77 8.81 11.47
N GLU A 3 10.99 9.15 11.05
CA GLU A 3 12.19 8.30 11.23
C GLU A 3 12.39 7.88 12.70
N THR A 4 12.27 8.84 13.63
CA THR A 4 12.44 8.60 15.07
C THR A 4 11.44 7.58 15.60
N MET A 5 10.16 7.70 15.21
CA MET A 5 9.13 6.73 15.60
C MET A 5 9.42 5.34 15.06
N VAL A 6 9.84 5.23 13.80
CA VAL A 6 10.18 3.94 13.18
C VAL A 6 11.34 3.28 13.92
N LYS A 7 12.45 4.00 14.15
CA LYS A 7 13.60 3.47 14.87
C LYS A 7 13.27 3.10 16.32
N ALA A 8 12.45 3.91 16.99
CA ALA A 8 12.05 3.65 18.38
C ALA A 8 11.17 2.41 18.52
N MET A 9 10.20 2.22 17.62
CA MET A 9 9.27 1.09 17.66
C MET A 9 9.91 -0.23 17.18
N GLN A 10 10.76 -0.18 16.15
CA GLN A 10 11.36 -1.39 15.59
C GLN A 10 12.64 -1.85 16.30
N GLY A 11 13.25 -1.00 17.12
CA GLY A 11 14.46 -1.33 17.84
C GLY A 11 15.64 -1.67 16.92
N LYS A 12 16.55 -2.53 17.39
CA LYS A 12 17.75 -2.94 16.64
C LYS A 12 17.55 -4.26 15.90
N ASN A 13 16.69 -5.14 16.42
CA ASN A 13 16.43 -6.45 15.85
C ASN A 13 14.92 -6.72 15.88
N PRO A 14 14.31 -7.13 14.74
CA PRO A 14 12.89 -7.49 14.69
C PRO A 14 12.53 -8.67 15.59
N ALA A 15 13.49 -9.53 15.95
CA ALA A 15 13.26 -10.66 16.85
C ALA A 15 13.24 -10.27 18.35
N ASP A 16 13.57 -9.02 18.70
CA ASP A 16 13.56 -8.59 20.09
C ASP A 16 12.12 -8.51 20.60
N ARG A 17 11.89 -9.01 21.82
CA ARG A 17 10.56 -9.09 22.46
C ARG A 17 9.75 -7.78 22.46
N TYR A 18 10.44 -6.65 22.49
CA TYR A 18 9.82 -5.33 22.57
C TYR A 18 9.83 -4.56 21.24
N SER A 19 10.39 -5.17 20.19
CA SER A 19 10.32 -4.63 18.84
C SER A 19 8.97 -4.91 18.22
N VAL A 20 8.40 -3.92 17.54
CA VAL A 20 7.19 -4.07 16.74
C VAL A 20 7.45 -3.54 15.34
N MET A 21 7.03 -4.29 14.33
CA MET A 21 7.07 -3.81 12.95
C MET A 21 6.18 -2.59 12.82
N THR A 22 6.70 -1.55 12.18
CA THR A 22 5.91 -0.34 11.89
C THR A 22 5.27 -0.44 10.51
N SER A 23 4.13 0.23 10.37
CA SER A 23 3.48 0.46 9.08
C SER A 23 3.31 1.96 8.89
N VAL A 24 4.10 2.55 8.00
CA VAL A 24 3.96 3.96 7.62
C VAL A 24 2.62 4.17 6.92
N LYS A 25 1.86 5.20 7.30
CA LYS A 25 0.50 5.43 6.78
C LYS A 25 0.12 6.91 6.73
N HIS A 26 -0.87 7.32 5.95
CA HIS A 26 -1.54 6.58 4.87
C HIS A 26 -0.92 7.02 3.54
N PHE A 27 -0.39 6.08 2.75
CA PHE A 27 0.40 6.34 1.55
C PHE A 27 -0.52 6.50 0.31
N ALA A 28 -0.72 7.69 -0.25
CA ALA A 28 -0.08 8.97 0.09
C ALA A 28 -1.02 10.19 0.01
N ALA A 29 -0.56 11.28 0.64
CA ALA A 29 -1.19 12.60 0.64
C ALA A 29 -2.62 12.67 1.23
N TYR A 30 -3.02 11.66 1.99
CA TYR A 30 -4.39 11.55 2.54
C TYR A 30 -4.86 12.81 3.30
N GLY A 31 -3.97 13.49 4.02
CA GLY A 31 -4.33 14.71 4.75
C GLY A 31 -4.69 15.92 3.87
N ALA A 32 -4.55 15.83 2.54
CA ALA A 32 -4.86 16.89 1.58
C ALA A 32 -6.27 16.78 0.98
N VAL A 33 -7.16 15.97 1.56
CA VAL A 33 -8.53 15.80 1.06
C VAL A 33 -9.24 17.13 0.83
N GLU A 34 -9.88 17.25 -0.32
CA GLU A 34 -10.56 18.47 -0.72
C GLU A 34 -11.68 18.83 0.27
N GLY A 35 -11.70 20.10 0.68
CA GLY A 35 -12.66 20.63 1.65
C GLY A 35 -12.52 20.05 3.06
N GLY A 36 -11.44 19.34 3.38
CA GLY A 36 -11.26 18.67 4.67
C GLY A 36 -12.25 17.52 4.90
N LYS A 37 -12.91 17.05 3.84
CA LYS A 37 -13.91 15.99 3.92
C LYS A 37 -13.23 14.62 3.89
N GLU A 38 -13.52 13.80 4.88
CA GLU A 38 -12.96 12.46 5.01
C GLU A 38 -13.20 11.62 3.73
N TYR A 39 -12.16 10.87 3.31
CA TYR A 39 -12.14 10.04 2.09
C TYR A 39 -12.29 10.77 0.75
N ASN A 40 -12.32 12.11 0.74
CA ASN A 40 -12.53 12.87 -0.50
C ASN A 40 -11.31 12.82 -1.45
N SER A 41 -11.46 13.37 -2.64
CA SER A 41 -10.39 13.48 -3.63
C SER A 41 -9.21 14.32 -3.12
N VAL A 42 -8.02 13.97 -3.59
CA VAL A 42 -6.80 14.78 -3.50
C VAL A 42 -6.31 15.07 -4.91
N ASP A 43 -6.05 16.33 -5.19
CA ASP A 43 -5.47 16.79 -6.46
C ASP A 43 -4.33 17.77 -6.20
N MET A 44 -3.16 17.51 -6.78
CA MET A 44 -2.01 18.40 -6.72
C MET A 44 -0.96 18.09 -7.78
N SER A 45 -0.11 19.08 -8.08
CA SER A 45 1.05 18.86 -8.94
C SER A 45 2.05 17.88 -8.32
N SER A 46 2.79 17.16 -9.17
CA SER A 46 3.88 16.27 -8.73
C SER A 46 4.92 17.04 -7.91
N GLN A 47 5.25 18.28 -8.30
CA GLN A 47 6.18 19.13 -7.57
C GLN A 47 5.75 19.33 -6.11
N ARG A 48 4.47 19.67 -5.88
CA ARG A 48 3.93 19.84 -4.52
C ARG A 48 3.90 18.51 -3.77
N LEU A 49 3.45 17.44 -4.44
CA LEU A 49 3.42 16.10 -3.86
C LEU A 49 4.81 15.70 -3.33
N PHE A 50 5.85 15.81 -4.16
CA PHE A 50 7.19 15.35 -3.80
C PHE A 50 7.94 16.28 -2.85
N ASN A 51 7.72 17.59 -2.93
CA ASN A 51 8.40 18.55 -2.04
C ASN A 51 7.75 18.60 -0.65
N ASP A 52 6.43 18.51 -0.56
CA ASP A 52 5.71 18.83 0.68
C ASP A 52 5.11 17.58 1.36
N TYR A 53 4.55 16.65 0.58
CA TYR A 53 3.75 15.54 1.12
C TYR A 53 4.50 14.22 1.22
N MET A 54 5.38 13.92 0.27
CA MET A 54 6.15 12.68 0.22
C MET A 54 7.29 12.54 1.26
N PRO A 55 8.00 13.61 1.68
CA PRO A 55 9.19 13.47 2.52
C PRO A 55 8.98 12.70 3.85
N PRO A 56 7.86 12.87 4.59
CA PRO A 56 7.63 12.12 5.83
C PRO A 56 7.53 10.61 5.60
N TYR A 57 6.86 10.18 4.52
CA TYR A 57 6.77 8.76 4.17
C TYR A 57 8.15 8.21 3.83
N LYS A 58 8.89 8.92 2.96
CA LYS A 58 10.24 8.50 2.56
C LYS A 58 11.17 8.38 3.77
N ALA A 59 11.15 9.34 4.69
CA ALA A 59 11.95 9.29 5.91
C ALA A 59 11.58 8.09 6.80
N GLY A 60 10.30 7.74 6.94
CA GLY A 60 9.87 6.56 7.69
C GLY A 60 10.28 5.24 7.02
N LEU A 61 10.22 5.18 5.69
CA LEU A 61 10.61 4.00 4.92
C LEU A 61 12.13 3.82 4.88
N ASP A 62 12.90 4.89 4.68
CA ASP A 62 14.37 4.92 4.76
C ASP A 62 14.85 4.52 6.16
N ALA A 63 14.08 4.82 7.20
CA ALA A 63 14.33 4.38 8.58
C ALA A 63 14.08 2.88 8.81
N GLY A 64 13.58 2.18 7.80
CA GLY A 64 13.45 0.72 7.78
C GLY A 64 12.05 0.20 8.11
N SER A 65 10.99 1.01 8.01
CA SER A 65 9.63 0.54 8.29
C SER A 65 9.31 -0.73 7.47
N GLY A 66 8.84 -1.78 8.14
CA GLY A 66 8.61 -3.08 7.50
C GLY A 66 7.36 -3.14 6.61
N ALA A 67 6.42 -2.21 6.80
CA ALA A 67 5.17 -2.13 6.06
C ALA A 67 4.81 -0.69 5.68
N VAL A 68 3.91 -0.57 4.71
CA VAL A 68 3.23 0.69 4.38
C VAL A 68 1.74 0.43 4.17
N MET A 69 0.90 1.24 4.79
CA MET A 69 -0.55 1.17 4.60
C MET A 69 -0.97 2.20 3.54
N VAL A 70 -1.64 1.71 2.50
CA VAL A 70 -2.09 2.50 1.36
C VAL A 70 -3.31 3.34 1.74
N ALA A 71 -3.42 4.55 1.21
CA ALA A 71 -4.50 5.48 1.52
C ALA A 71 -5.82 5.16 0.81
N LEU A 72 -6.90 5.74 1.32
CA LEU A 72 -8.27 5.59 0.81
C LEU A 72 -8.66 6.64 -0.24
N ASN A 73 -7.93 7.75 -0.35
CA ASN A 73 -8.23 8.81 -1.31
C ASN A 73 -7.85 8.43 -2.75
N SER A 74 -8.46 9.11 -3.71
CA SER A 74 -7.86 9.28 -5.03
C SER A 74 -6.78 10.35 -4.98
N LEU A 75 -5.65 10.10 -5.64
CA LEU A 75 -4.58 11.06 -5.88
C LEU A 75 -4.57 11.35 -7.39
N ASN A 76 -4.87 12.60 -7.76
CA ASN A 76 -4.97 13.04 -9.16
C ASN A 76 -5.89 12.12 -10.00
N GLY A 77 -7.01 11.72 -9.41
CA GLY A 77 -8.04 10.89 -10.05
C GLY A 77 -7.86 9.38 -9.89
N THR A 78 -6.71 8.88 -9.43
CA THR A 78 -6.49 7.43 -9.25
C THR A 78 -6.51 7.05 -7.76
N PRO A 79 -7.38 6.13 -7.30
CA PRO A 79 -7.33 5.59 -5.93
C PRO A 79 -5.96 5.03 -5.61
N ALA A 80 -5.37 5.40 -4.48
CA ALA A 80 -4.01 4.96 -4.13
C ALA A 80 -3.88 3.43 -4.09
N THR A 81 -4.96 2.71 -3.75
CA THR A 81 -5.04 1.25 -3.73
C THR A 81 -4.98 0.61 -5.13
N SER A 82 -5.31 1.35 -6.19
CA SER A 82 -5.22 0.91 -7.59
C SER A 82 -4.12 1.64 -8.39
N ASP A 83 -3.29 2.45 -7.75
CA ASP A 83 -2.27 3.25 -8.43
C ASP A 83 -0.92 2.49 -8.58
N SER A 84 -0.66 1.97 -9.78
CA SER A 84 0.60 1.29 -10.08
C SER A 84 1.81 2.23 -10.11
N TRP A 85 1.62 3.48 -10.53
CA TRP A 85 2.70 4.46 -10.55
C TRP A 85 3.16 4.75 -9.13
N LEU A 86 2.21 4.99 -8.22
CA LEU A 86 2.51 5.26 -6.81
C LEU A 86 3.15 4.06 -6.10
N LEU A 87 2.57 2.85 -6.25
CA LEU A 87 2.96 1.67 -5.46
C LEU A 87 4.10 0.84 -6.06
N LYS A 88 4.34 0.93 -7.37
CA LYS A 88 5.46 0.23 -8.02
C LYS A 88 6.57 1.18 -8.40
N GLU A 89 6.27 2.14 -9.27
CA GLU A 89 7.30 3.02 -9.83
C GLU A 89 7.93 3.86 -8.72
N VAL A 90 7.12 4.64 -7.98
CA VAL A 90 7.65 5.50 -6.91
C VAL A 90 8.12 4.68 -5.71
N LEU A 91 7.21 3.90 -5.09
CA LEU A 91 7.52 3.23 -3.82
C LEU A 91 8.58 2.14 -3.96
N ARG A 92 8.53 1.30 -5.00
CA ARG A 92 9.40 0.11 -5.10
C ARG A 92 10.60 0.33 -6.01
N ASP A 93 10.42 0.94 -7.17
CA ASP A 93 11.47 1.08 -8.17
C ASP A 93 12.37 2.28 -7.85
N GLU A 94 11.79 3.45 -7.56
CA GLU A 94 12.55 4.66 -7.21
C GLU A 94 13.04 4.63 -5.75
N TRP A 95 12.16 4.34 -4.78
CA TRP A 95 12.54 4.38 -3.36
C TRP A 95 13.09 3.05 -2.83
N GLY A 96 13.02 1.98 -3.62
CA GLY A 96 13.62 0.71 -3.26
C GLY A 96 12.91 -0.06 -2.15
N PHE A 97 11.66 0.27 -1.79
CA PHE A 97 10.96 -0.36 -0.68
C PHE A 97 10.77 -1.89 -0.87
N LYS A 98 11.23 -2.67 0.12
CA LYS A 98 11.19 -4.16 0.10
C LYS A 98 10.24 -4.77 1.14
N GLY A 99 9.46 -3.93 1.82
CA GLY A 99 8.48 -4.35 2.81
C GLY A 99 7.14 -4.76 2.20
N ILE A 100 6.13 -4.84 3.06
CA ILE A 100 4.77 -5.25 2.69
C ILE A 100 3.88 -4.03 2.54
N THR A 101 3.19 -3.93 1.41
CA THR A 101 2.09 -2.95 1.22
C THR A 101 0.77 -3.55 1.71
N VAL A 102 0.05 -2.82 2.55
CA VAL A 102 -1.21 -3.27 3.17
C VAL A 102 -2.31 -2.33 2.72
N SER A 103 -3.44 -2.86 2.24
CA SER A 103 -4.60 -2.02 1.97
C SER A 103 -5.10 -1.40 3.27
N ASP A 104 -5.70 -0.21 3.19
CA ASP A 104 -6.55 0.24 4.31
C ASP A 104 -7.80 -0.64 4.43
N HIS A 105 -8.56 -0.42 5.50
CA HIS A 105 -9.76 -1.16 5.84
C HIS A 105 -10.79 -1.14 4.71
N GLY A 106 -10.95 -2.26 4.02
CA GLY A 106 -11.89 -2.42 2.91
C GLY A 106 -11.51 -1.69 1.63
N ALA A 107 -10.29 -1.15 1.52
CA ALA A 107 -9.91 -0.29 0.40
C ALA A 107 -10.00 -0.99 -0.97
N ILE A 108 -9.78 -2.32 -1.03
CA ILE A 108 -9.89 -3.07 -2.28
C ILE A 108 -11.36 -3.17 -2.72
N LYS A 109 -12.27 -3.39 -1.78
CA LYS A 109 -13.72 -3.36 -2.06
C LYS A 109 -14.18 -1.99 -2.53
N GLU A 110 -13.64 -0.91 -1.96
CA GLU A 110 -13.99 0.47 -2.32
C GLU A 110 -13.54 0.85 -3.75
N LEU A 111 -12.64 0.10 -4.39
CA LEU A 111 -12.28 0.33 -5.80
C LEU A 111 -13.47 0.31 -6.76
N ILE A 112 -14.52 -0.46 -6.42
CA ILE A 112 -15.78 -0.49 -7.16
C ILE A 112 -16.51 0.85 -7.02
N LYS A 113 -16.58 1.42 -5.81
CA LYS A 113 -17.21 2.72 -5.58
C LYS A 113 -16.43 3.86 -6.21
N HIS A 114 -15.10 3.75 -6.24
CA HIS A 114 -14.24 4.66 -6.99
C HIS A 114 -14.34 4.50 -8.51
N GLY A 115 -15.03 3.47 -9.02
CA GLY A 115 -15.20 3.24 -10.45
C GLY A 115 -13.96 2.69 -11.16
N THR A 116 -12.99 2.15 -10.42
CA THR A 116 -11.74 1.58 -10.99
C THR A 116 -11.73 0.06 -11.09
N ALA A 117 -12.78 -0.59 -10.58
CA ALA A 117 -13.01 -2.03 -10.72
C ALA A 117 -14.48 -2.29 -11.04
N ALA A 118 -14.75 -3.24 -11.93
CA ALA A 118 -16.12 -3.58 -12.34
C ALA A 118 -16.87 -4.41 -11.30
N ASP A 119 -16.16 -5.32 -10.61
CA ASP A 119 -16.71 -6.27 -9.66
C ASP A 119 -15.64 -6.71 -8.64
N PRO A 120 -15.98 -7.54 -7.63
CA PRO A 120 -15.01 -7.99 -6.62
C PRO A 120 -13.81 -8.79 -7.16
N GLU A 121 -13.98 -9.59 -8.22
CA GLU A 121 -12.88 -10.35 -8.83
C GLU A 121 -11.92 -9.37 -9.54
N ASP A 122 -12.48 -8.40 -10.26
CA ASP A 122 -11.71 -7.35 -10.92
C ASP A 122 -10.98 -6.44 -9.90
N ALA A 123 -11.61 -6.12 -8.77
CA ALA A 123 -10.98 -5.35 -7.70
C ALA A 123 -9.73 -6.02 -7.14
N VAL A 124 -9.78 -7.35 -6.92
CA VAL A 124 -8.59 -8.12 -6.51
C VAL A 124 -7.51 -8.09 -7.58
N ARG A 125 -7.89 -8.29 -8.85
CA ARG A 125 -6.95 -8.24 -9.98
C ARG A 125 -6.27 -6.87 -10.07
N VAL A 126 -7.02 -5.78 -9.94
CA VAL A 126 -6.52 -4.40 -9.98
C VAL A 126 -5.57 -4.14 -8.81
N ALA A 127 -5.98 -4.40 -7.57
CA ALA A 127 -5.15 -4.15 -6.38
C ALA A 127 -3.82 -4.93 -6.40
N LEU A 128 -3.87 -6.22 -6.76
CA LEU A 128 -2.67 -7.04 -6.91
C LEU A 128 -1.76 -6.52 -8.02
N LYS A 129 -2.35 -6.17 -9.18
CA LYS A 129 -1.59 -5.63 -10.30
C LYS A 129 -0.95 -4.29 -9.94
N SER A 130 -1.59 -3.48 -9.10
CA SER A 130 -1.03 -2.20 -8.64
C SER A 130 0.00 -2.37 -7.53
N GLY A 131 0.03 -3.51 -6.86
CA GLY A 131 1.14 -3.89 -5.98
C GLY A 131 0.78 -3.96 -4.50
N VAL A 132 -0.50 -4.10 -4.16
CA VAL A 132 -1.00 -4.33 -2.80
C VAL A 132 -0.80 -5.79 -2.41
N ASP A 133 -0.03 -6.04 -1.35
CA ASP A 133 0.36 -7.37 -0.89
C ASP A 133 -0.68 -8.02 0.06
N MET A 134 -1.34 -7.21 0.89
CA MET A 134 -2.25 -7.69 1.94
C MET A 134 -3.59 -6.95 1.93
N SER A 135 -4.68 -7.72 1.89
CA SER A 135 -6.08 -7.28 2.00
C SER A 135 -6.44 -7.08 3.47
N MET A 136 -6.96 -5.90 3.85
CA MET A 136 -7.46 -5.63 5.19
C MET A 136 -8.99 -5.59 5.21
N ALA A 137 -9.59 -6.51 5.97
CA ALA A 137 -10.99 -6.48 6.39
C ALA A 137 -12.07 -6.44 5.28
N ASP A 138 -11.81 -7.04 4.12
CA ASP A 138 -12.81 -7.23 3.05
C ASP A 138 -13.02 -8.68 2.59
N GLU A 139 -12.13 -9.61 2.98
CA GLU A 139 -12.12 -11.02 2.53
C GLU A 139 -11.88 -11.22 1.01
N TYR A 140 -11.55 -10.15 0.27
CA TYR A 140 -11.53 -10.22 -1.20
C TYR A 140 -10.40 -11.10 -1.71
N TYR A 141 -9.18 -10.95 -1.18
CA TYR A 141 -8.05 -11.80 -1.61
C TYR A 141 -8.32 -13.28 -1.32
N SER A 142 -8.77 -13.64 -0.12
CA SER A 142 -9.03 -15.04 0.22
C SER A 142 -10.14 -15.66 -0.64
N LYS A 143 -11.15 -14.88 -1.02
CA LYS A 143 -12.31 -15.35 -1.78
C LYS A 143 -12.05 -15.46 -3.28
N TYR A 144 -11.39 -14.47 -3.89
CA TYR A 144 -11.31 -14.36 -5.36
C TYR A 144 -9.93 -14.69 -5.95
N LEU A 145 -8.84 -14.52 -5.19
CA LEU A 145 -7.48 -14.78 -5.71
C LEU A 145 -7.26 -16.24 -6.16
N PRO A 146 -7.75 -17.28 -5.46
CA PRO A 146 -7.57 -18.66 -5.91
C PRO A 146 -8.15 -18.91 -7.32
N GLY A 147 -9.32 -18.33 -7.62
CA GLY A 147 -9.95 -18.44 -8.95
C GLY A 147 -9.19 -17.68 -10.03
N LEU A 148 -8.68 -16.49 -9.70
CA LEU A 148 -7.85 -15.68 -10.60
C LEU A 148 -6.53 -16.36 -10.99
N ILE A 149 -5.90 -17.07 -10.04
CA ILE A 149 -4.70 -17.86 -10.30
C ILE A 149 -5.04 -19.06 -11.20
N LYS A 150 -6.11 -19.80 -10.86
CA LYS A 150 -6.53 -20.99 -11.61
C LYS A 150 -6.91 -20.67 -13.07
N SER A 151 -7.50 -19.49 -13.31
CA SER A 151 -7.85 -19.02 -14.65
C SER A 151 -6.69 -18.38 -15.42
N GLY A 152 -5.52 -18.20 -14.80
CA GLY A 152 -4.36 -17.56 -15.41
C GLY A 152 -4.47 -16.04 -15.56
N LYS A 153 -5.55 -15.42 -15.06
CA LYS A 153 -5.73 -13.95 -15.06
C LYS A 153 -4.73 -13.24 -14.14
N VAL A 154 -4.22 -13.94 -13.12
CA VAL A 154 -3.13 -13.50 -12.23
C VAL A 154 -2.08 -14.60 -12.16
N THR A 155 -0.81 -14.24 -12.30
CA THR A 155 0.30 -15.19 -12.18
C THR A 155 0.83 -15.20 -10.75
N MET A 156 1.34 -16.36 -10.29
CA MET A 156 2.00 -16.47 -8.97
C MET A 156 3.18 -15.50 -8.82
N GLY A 157 3.88 -15.18 -9.93
CA GLY A 157 4.95 -14.17 -9.98
C GLY A 157 4.46 -12.71 -10.10
N GLY A 158 3.17 -12.49 -10.40
CA GLY A 158 2.53 -11.18 -10.40
C GLY A 158 2.44 -10.54 -9.01
N THR A 159 2.75 -11.31 -7.97
CA THR A 159 3.01 -10.83 -6.60
C THR A 159 4.35 -10.09 -6.45
N GLY A 160 5.09 -9.87 -7.55
CA GLY A 160 6.30 -9.04 -7.58
C GLY A 160 7.50 -9.57 -6.78
N ARG A 161 7.38 -10.74 -6.14
CA ARG A 161 8.45 -11.28 -5.27
C ARG A 161 9.17 -12.45 -5.92
N ARG A 162 10.41 -12.21 -6.34
CA ARG A 162 11.46 -13.23 -6.26
C ARG A 162 11.77 -13.46 -4.79
N GLY A 163 11.08 -14.43 -4.16
CA GLY A 163 11.45 -14.98 -2.85
C GLY A 163 10.67 -14.46 -1.63
N ALA A 164 10.26 -15.42 -0.80
CA ALA A 164 9.60 -15.34 0.51
C ALA A 164 8.08 -15.02 0.54
N PRO A 165 7.23 -16.06 0.78
CA PRO A 165 5.82 -15.92 1.16
C PRO A 165 5.64 -15.02 2.39
N CYS A 166 4.49 -14.35 2.49
CA CYS A 166 4.08 -13.58 3.68
C CYS A 166 4.22 -14.37 5.00
N ALA A 167 4.06 -15.70 4.94
CA ALA A 167 4.25 -16.61 6.07
C ALA A 167 5.70 -16.67 6.63
N GLN A 168 6.72 -16.32 5.83
CA GLN A 168 8.12 -16.33 6.27
C GLN A 168 8.57 -15.04 6.96
N ARG A 169 7.67 -14.05 7.09
CA ARG A 169 7.92 -12.79 7.81
C ARG A 169 7.15 -12.71 9.13
N LYS A 170 6.75 -13.86 9.67
CA LYS A 170 6.43 -14.03 11.09
C LYS A 170 7.74 -14.21 11.85
N ILE A 171 8.37 -13.09 12.20
CA ILE A 171 9.33 -13.03 13.32
C ILE A 171 8.82 -11.88 14.18
#